data_AF-A0A6L8GQL8-F1
#
_entry.id   AF-A0A6L8GQL8-F1
#
_cell.length_a   1.000
_cell.length_b   1.000
_cell.length_c   1.000
_cell.angle_alpha   90.00
_cell.angle_beta   90.00
_cell.angle_gamma   90.00
#
_symmetry.space_group_name_H-M   'P 1'
#
loop_
_entity.id
_entity.type
_entity.pdbx_description
1 polymer ?
#
loop_
_entity_poly.entity_id
_entity_poly.type
_entity_poly.pdbx_seq_one_letter_code
_entity_poly.pdbx_strand_id
1 'polypeptide(L)' 'MTTLSRPRGLLIDAMGTLLEPAAPVAVTYARKAAAVGITVSPEQIGPAFHAAYRAAPPWRFRTGR' A
#
# COMPACT_ATOMS: atom_id res chain seq x y z
N MET A 1 9.22 -14.59 -39.45
CA MET A 1 9.26 -13.36 -38.63
C MET A 1 7.84 -13.02 -38.25
N THR A 2 7.47 -13.15 -36.97
CA THR A 2 6.10 -12.86 -36.52
C THR A 2 5.99 -11.37 -36.22
N THR A 3 5.14 -10.66 -36.95
CA THR A 3 4.83 -9.25 -36.68
C THR A 3 3.96 -9.16 -35.43
N LEU A 4 4.46 -8.49 -34.39
CA LEU A 4 3.67 -8.21 -33.19
C LEU A 4 2.67 -7.08 -33.46
N SER A 5 1.41 -7.29 -33.09
CA SER A 5 0.35 -6.28 -33.18
C SER A 5 0.66 -5.07 -32.30
N ARG A 6 0.36 -3.86 -32.78
CA ARG A 6 0.59 -2.61 -32.03
C ARG A 6 -0.24 -2.60 -30.73
N PRO A 7 0.38 -2.32 -29.57
CA PRO A 7 -0.36 -2.12 -28.32
C PRO A 7 -1.34 -0.96 -28.46
N ARG A 8 -2.56 -1.12 -27.92
CA ARG A 8 -3.60 -0.08 -27.94
C ARG A 8 -3.77 0.66 -26.62
N GLY A 9 -3.04 0.25 -25.59
CA GLY A 9 -3.11 0.84 -24.26
C GLY A 9 -1.99 0.33 -23.38
N LEU A 10 -1.65 1.12 -22.37
CA LEU A 10 -0.67 0.79 -21.34
C LEU A 10 -1.32 1.01 -19.97
N LEU A 11 -1.43 -0.06 -19.20
CA LEU A 11 -1.74 0.02 -17.78
C LEU A 11 -0.42 0.07 -17.03
N ILE A 12 -0.29 1.06 -16.16
CA ILE A 12 0.90 1.24 -15.34
C ILE A 12 0.46 1.03 -13.90
N ASP A 13 1.18 0.16 -13.19
CA ASP A 13 1.02 0.03 -11.75
C ASP A 13 1.30 1.39 -11.08
N ALA A 14 0.62 1.69 -9.97
CA ALA A 14 0.78 2.99 -9.33
C ALA A 14 1.92 2.96 -8.29
N MET A 15 1.83 2.06 -7.31
CA MET A 15 2.74 2.05 -6.16
C MET A 15 4.10 1.46 -6.50
N GLY A 16 5.18 2.22 -6.31
CA GLY A 16 6.52 1.76 -6.66
C GLY A 16 6.87 1.92 -8.14
N THR A 17 5.91 2.36 -8.97
CA THR A 17 6.15 2.71 -10.37
C THR A 17 5.92 4.21 -10.62
N LEU A 18 4.75 4.74 -10.22
CA LEU A 18 4.40 6.15 -10.38
C LEU A 18 4.52 6.95 -9.09
N LEU A 19 4.25 6.33 -7.94
CA LEU A 19 4.15 7.01 -6.65
C LEU A 19 4.77 6.18 -5.52
N GLU A 20 5.28 6.90 -4.52
CA GLU A 20 5.80 6.36 -3.26
C GLU A 20 5.12 7.04 -2.07
N PRO A 21 4.99 6.38 -0.91
CA PRO A 21 4.46 7.05 0.28
C PRO A 21 5.42 8.15 0.72
N ALA A 22 4.89 9.35 1.01
CA ALA A 22 5.70 10.48 1.50
C ALA A 22 6.40 10.20 2.85
N ALA A 23 5.92 9.19 3.59
CA ALA A 23 6.55 8.67 4.79
C ALA A 23 6.17 7.19 4.98
N PRO A 24 6.97 6.39 5.72
CA PRO A 24 6.62 5.02 6.04
C PRO A 24 5.24 4.93 6.71
N VAL A 25 4.46 3.90 6.36
CA VAL A 25 3.11 3.67 6.93
C VAL A 25 3.15 3.64 8.46
N ALA A 26 4.13 2.93 9.02
CA ALA A 26 4.29 2.80 10.47
C ALA A 26 4.51 4.16 11.16
N VAL A 27 5.35 5.03 10.58
CA VAL A 27 5.59 6.39 11.09
C VAL A 27 4.32 7.25 10.98
N THR A 28 3.58 7.13 9.87
CA THR A 28 2.32 7.84 9.68
C THR A 28 1.30 7.48 10.74
N TYR A 29 1.16 6.18 11.03
CA TYR A 29 0.25 5.68 12.07
C TYR A 29 0.69 6.10 13.47
N ALA A 30 1.98 6.00 13.81
CA ALA A 30 2.52 6.43 15.10
C ALA A 30 2.21 7.92 15.35
N ARG A 31 2.43 8.77 14.34
CA ARG A 31 2.10 10.20 14.41
C ARG A 31 0.61 10.45 14.60
N LYS A 32 -0.26 9.70 13.91
CA LYS A 32 -1.71 9.83 14.05
C LYS A 32 -2.22 9.33 15.40
N ALA A 33 -1.63 8.25 15.93
CA ALA A 33 -1.92 7.72 17.26
C ALA A 33 -1.55 8.73 18.36
N ALA A 34 -0.36 9.34 18.27
CA ALA A 34 0.09 10.36 19.21
C ALA A 34 -0.87 11.57 19.26
N ALA A 35 -1.42 11.98 18.12
CA ALA A 35 -2.38 13.08 18.03
C ALA A 35 -3.69 12.83 18.79
N VAL A 36 -4.00 11.59 19.14
CA VAL A 36 -5.17 11.19 19.95
C VAL A 36 -4.78 10.61 21.31
N GLY A 37 -3.53 10.83 21.76
CA GLY A 37 -3.05 10.40 23.07
C GLY A 37 -2.64 8.93 23.17
N ILE A 38 -2.47 8.22 22.03
CA ILE A 38 -2.03 6.83 22.00
C ILE A 38 -0.52 6.78 21.74
N THR A 39 0.23 6.20 22.68
CA THR A 39 1.67 5.96 22.53
C THR A 39 1.93 4.59 21.92
N VAL A 40 2.44 4.56 20.70
CA VAL A 40 2.86 3.35 19.99
C VAL A 40 4.05 3.67 19.08
N SER A 41 5.01 2.76 18.99
CA SER A 41 6.21 2.96 18.18
C SER A 41 6.01 2.46 16.73
N PRO A 42 6.72 3.03 15.74
CA PRO A 42 6.71 2.51 14.38
C PRO A 42 7.11 1.02 14.30
N GLU A 43 8.03 0.56 15.16
CA GLU A 43 8.51 -0.82 15.22
C GLU A 43 7.40 -1.79 15.66
N GLN A 44 6.46 -1.34 16.49
CA GLN A 44 5.27 -2.11 16.87
C GLN A 44 4.22 -2.11 15.76
N ILE A 45 4.08 -0.99 15.03
CA ILE A 45 3.06 -0.85 13.98
C ILE A 45 3.42 -1.64 12.73
N GLY A 46 4.68 -1.64 12.29
CA GLY A 46 5.09 -2.28 11.02
C GLY A 46 4.64 -3.74 10.90
N PRO A 47 5.01 -4.63 11.84
CA PRO A 47 4.58 -6.02 11.85
C PRO A 47 3.05 -6.17 11.95
N ALA A 48 2.39 -5.38 12.81
CA ALA A 48 0.95 -5.44 13.01
C ALA A 48 0.16 -5.02 11.76
N PHE A 49 0.59 -3.96 11.08
CA PHE A 49 0.00 -3.49 9.83
C PHE A 49 0.10 -4.58 8.76
N HIS A 50 1.28 -5.17 8.60
CA HIS A 50 1.51 -6.19 7.59
C HIS A 50 0.69 -7.46 7.86
N ALA A 51 0.58 -7.89 9.11
CA ALA A 51 -0.30 -8.98 9.51
C ALA A 51 -1.78 -8.68 9.20
N ALA A 52 -2.26 -7.50 9.59
CA ALA A 52 -3.64 -7.07 9.35
C ALA A 52 -3.96 -6.93 7.85
N TYR A 53 -3.02 -6.40 7.06
CA TYR A 53 -3.17 -6.25 5.61
C TYR A 53 -3.29 -7.61 4.92
N ARG A 54 -2.44 -8.58 5.28
CA ARG A 54 -2.49 -9.95 4.74
C ARG A 54 -3.75 -10.71 5.15
N ALA A 55 -4.27 -10.46 6.34
CA ALA A 55 -5.47 -11.10 6.85
C ALA A 55 -6.78 -10.46 6.31
N ALA A 56 -6.69 -9.34 5.59
CA ALA A 56 -7.87 -8.64 5.11
C ALA A 56 -8.60 -9.47 4.03
N PRO A 57 -9.94 -9.61 4.11
CA PRO A 57 -10.70 -10.28 3.07
C PRO A 57 -10.63 -9.54 1.72
N PRO A 58 -10.79 -10.24 0.58
CA PRO A 58 -10.59 -9.68 -0.76
C PRO A 58 -11.48 -8.46 -1.09
N TRP A 59 -12.65 -8.37 -0.49
CA TRP A 59 -13.58 -7.26 -0.70
C TRP A 59 -13.16 -5.96 0.01
N ARG A 60 -12.24 -6.02 0.98
CA ARG A 60 -11.73 -4.80 1.66
C ARG A 60 -10.84 -3.96 0.77
N PHE A 61 -10.14 -4.60 -0.16
CA PHE A 61 -9.30 -3.94 -1.15
C PHE A 61 -9.83 -4.39 -2.49
N ARG A 62 -10.85 -3.69 -3.00
CA ARG A 62 -11.47 -4.00 -4.30
C ARG A 62 -10.36 -4.15 -5.35
N THR A 63 -9.97 -5.39 -5.63
CA THR A 63 -9.13 -5.73 -6.76
C THR A 63 -10.01 -5.51 -7.99
N GLY A 64 -9.62 -4.55 -8.82
CA GLY A 64 -10.34 -4.26 -10.06
C GLY A 64 -10.47 -5.52 -10.91
N ARG A 65 -11.63 -5.69 -11.55
CA ARG A 65 -11.75 -6.50 -12.76
C ARG A 65 -10.80 -5.99 -13.84
#